data_AF-A0A349XNK0-F1
#
_entry.id   AF-A0A349XNK0-F1
#
_cell.length_a   1.000
_cell.length_b   1.000
_cell.length_c   1.000
_cell.angle_alpha   90.00
_cell.angle_beta   90.00
_cell.angle_gamma   90.00
#
_symmetry.space_group_name_H-M   'P 1'
#
loop_
_entity.id
_entity.type
_entity.pdbx_description
1 polymer ?
#
loop_
_entity_poly.entity_id
_entity_poly.type
_entity_poly.pdbx_seq_one_letter_code
_entity_poly.pdbx_strand_id
1 'polypeptide(L)'
;MKEIVLIAIVLFVAVPANADSLRDRYDAERHLALADDDPSAYVSKNLKWQAKDGYKPSLSICGSNDTQCRGNQADMIASTKFAYEGDYQAQRNVAYCLISGCQGAVIVDKALGCAWRTVILAAATSEVDATDTSNLKACQNELSPIENAAAVSRAGKLFKSVYGKTIGRQWR
;
A
#
# COMPACT_ATOMS: atom_id res chain seq x y z
N MET A 1 8.54 -62.09 -34.79
CA MET A 1 9.06 -60.88 -34.10
C MET A 1 7.88 -59.93 -33.95
N LYS A 2 7.39 -59.71 -32.72
CA LYS A 2 6.21 -58.87 -32.45
C LYS A 2 6.71 -57.53 -31.90
N GLU A 3 6.46 -56.44 -32.61
CA GLU A 3 6.76 -55.10 -32.14
C GLU A 3 5.69 -54.65 -31.14
N ILE A 4 6.11 -54.26 -29.95
CA ILE A 4 5.26 -53.68 -28.91
C ILE A 4 5.42 -52.17 -29.03
N VAL A 5 4.40 -51.50 -29.54
CA VAL A 5 4.31 -50.04 -29.54
C VAL A 5 3.91 -49.58 -28.13
N LEU A 6 4.84 -48.99 -27.40
CA LEU A 6 4.60 -48.35 -26.11
C LEU A 6 4.01 -46.96 -26.35
N ILE A 7 2.71 -46.78 -26.11
CA ILE A 7 2.08 -45.45 -26.11
C ILE A 7 2.34 -44.80 -24.76
N ALA A 8 3.22 -43.80 -24.74
CA ALA A 8 3.45 -42.96 -23.57
C ALA A 8 2.27 -41.97 -23.42
N ILE A 9 1.38 -42.26 -22.47
CA ILE A 9 0.33 -41.33 -22.06
C ILE A 9 0.97 -40.26 -21.18
N VAL A 10 1.20 -39.07 -21.76
CA VAL A 10 1.59 -37.88 -20.99
C VAL A 10 0.33 -37.34 -20.30
N LEU A 11 0.17 -37.65 -19.01
CA LEU A 11 -0.80 -36.95 -18.17
C LEU A 11 -0.32 -35.51 -17.93
N PHE A 12 -0.91 -34.55 -18.63
CA PHE A 12 -0.85 -33.16 -18.23
C PHE A 12 -1.72 -32.98 -16.99
N VAL A 13 -1.10 -32.96 -15.82
CA VAL A 13 -1.75 -32.48 -14.60
C VAL A 13 -1.87 -30.97 -14.75
N ALA A 14 -3.10 -30.46 -14.94
CA ALA A 14 -3.36 -29.04 -14.89
C ALA A 14 -3.11 -28.56 -13.46
N VAL A 15 -2.00 -27.85 -13.24
CA VAL A 15 -1.77 -27.10 -12.01
C VAL A 15 -2.79 -25.95 -12.01
N PRO A 16 -3.64 -25.78 -10.98
CA PRO A 16 -4.56 -24.65 -10.93
C PRO A 16 -3.74 -23.36 -10.93
N ALA A 17 -3.91 -22.56 -11.98
CA ALA A 17 -3.28 -21.27 -12.16
C ALA A 17 -3.98 -20.20 -11.31
N ASN A 18 -3.88 -20.28 -9.98
CA ASN A 18 -4.19 -19.15 -9.10
C ASN A 18 -2.89 -18.73 -8.41
N ALA A 19 -2.02 -18.06 -9.16
CA ALA A 19 -1.02 -17.22 -8.52
C ALA A 19 -1.76 -15.95 -8.09
N ASP A 20 -2.25 -15.91 -6.84
CA ASP A 20 -2.91 -14.72 -6.29
C ASP A 20 -1.99 -13.51 -6.51
N SER A 21 -2.50 -12.50 -7.22
CA SER A 21 -1.73 -11.29 -7.48
C SER A 21 -1.48 -10.53 -6.17
N LEU A 22 -0.52 -9.61 -6.16
CA LEU A 22 -0.31 -8.73 -5.00
C LEU A 22 -1.62 -7.98 -4.63
N ARG A 23 -2.40 -7.60 -5.65
CA ARG A 23 -3.70 -6.97 -5.50
C ARG A 23 -4.73 -7.88 -4.83
N ASP A 24 -4.81 -9.14 -5.24
CA ASP A 24 -5.73 -10.11 -4.64
C ASP A 24 -5.40 -10.37 -3.17
N ARG A 25 -4.10 -10.49 -2.85
CA ARG A 25 -3.63 -10.63 -1.47
C ARG A 25 -3.96 -9.40 -0.62
N TYR A 26 -3.84 -8.21 -1.21
CA TYR A 26 -4.19 -6.96 -0.52
C TYR A 26 -5.70 -6.89 -0.26
N ASP A 27 -6.54 -7.20 -1.25
CA ASP A 27 -8.00 -7.16 -1.09
C ASP A 27 -8.48 -8.20 -0.07
N ALA A 28 -7.86 -9.39 -0.03
CA ALA A 28 -8.10 -10.39 1.01
C ALA A 28 -7.69 -9.88 2.41
N GLU A 29 -6.52 -9.27 2.56
CA GLU A 29 -6.10 -8.69 3.86
C GLU A 29 -7.05 -7.57 4.30
N ARG A 30 -7.51 -6.71 3.38
CA ARG A 30 -8.49 -5.67 3.71
C ARG A 30 -9.82 -6.25 4.15
N HIS A 31 -10.29 -7.32 3.51
CA HIS A 31 -11.51 -8.01 3.92
C HIS A 31 -11.39 -8.52 5.36
N LEU A 32 -10.24 -9.10 5.73
CA LEU A 32 -9.95 -9.50 7.10
C LEU A 32 -9.83 -8.31 8.06
N ALA A 33 -9.25 -7.19 7.61
CA ALA A 33 -9.09 -5.97 8.40
C ALA A 33 -10.41 -5.27 8.70
N LEU A 34 -11.40 -5.40 7.80
CA LEU A 34 -12.68 -4.70 7.84
C LEU A 34 -13.87 -5.61 8.20
N ALA A 35 -13.62 -6.83 8.69
CA ALA A 35 -14.68 -7.78 9.02
C ALA A 35 -15.70 -7.20 10.03
N ASP A 36 -16.98 -7.52 9.80
CA ASP A 36 -18.14 -6.64 10.03
C ASP A 36 -18.46 -6.20 11.48
N ASP A 37 -17.82 -6.75 12.53
CA ASP A 37 -18.28 -6.50 13.91
C ASP A 37 -17.25 -5.82 14.84
N ASP A 38 -15.94 -6.02 14.65
CA ASP A 38 -14.93 -5.30 15.45
C ASP A 38 -13.50 -5.37 14.84
N PRO A 39 -13.02 -4.30 14.19
CA PRO A 39 -11.66 -4.23 13.67
C PRO A 39 -10.57 -4.14 14.77
N SER A 40 -10.93 -4.01 16.06
CA SER A 40 -9.98 -3.90 17.18
C SER A 40 -9.00 -5.07 17.26
N ALA A 41 -9.47 -6.29 16.96
CA ALA A 41 -8.62 -7.48 17.00
C ALA A 41 -7.53 -7.43 15.92
N TYR A 42 -7.90 -7.02 14.70
CA TYR A 42 -6.94 -6.85 13.61
C TYR A 42 -5.94 -5.74 13.93
N VAL A 43 -6.41 -4.58 14.41
CA VAL A 43 -5.53 -3.47 14.83
C VAL A 43 -4.54 -3.99 15.88
N SER A 44 -5.03 -4.55 16.98
CA SER A 44 -4.21 -5.02 18.11
C SER A 44 -3.15 -6.03 17.70
N LYS A 45 -3.53 -7.02 16.87
CA LYS A 45 -2.62 -8.04 16.33
C LYS A 45 -1.47 -7.43 15.53
N ASN A 46 -1.73 -6.33 14.82
CA ASN A 46 -0.81 -5.73 13.87
C ASN A 46 -0.15 -4.43 14.35
N LEU A 47 -0.45 -3.94 15.56
CA LEU A 47 0.14 -2.72 16.12
C LEU A 47 1.67 -2.74 16.20
N LYS A 48 2.29 -3.92 16.20
CA LYS A 48 3.75 -4.09 16.28
C LYS A 48 4.41 -4.27 14.91
N TRP A 49 3.63 -4.39 13.84
CA TRP A 49 4.20 -4.48 12.50
C TRP A 49 4.92 -3.19 12.14
N GLN A 50 6.04 -3.33 11.43
CA GLN A 50 6.83 -2.22 10.89
C GLN A 50 7.34 -2.59 9.50
N ALA A 51 7.51 -1.58 8.66
CA ALA A 51 8.09 -1.72 7.34
C ALA A 51 9.61 -1.98 7.38
N LYS A 52 10.21 -2.24 6.21
CA LYS A 52 11.65 -2.53 6.05
C LYS A 52 12.56 -1.39 6.51
N ASP A 53 12.06 -0.15 6.44
CA ASP A 53 12.75 1.05 6.93
C ASP A 53 12.34 1.45 8.36
N GLY A 54 11.61 0.57 9.06
CA GLY A 54 11.13 0.80 10.42
C GLY A 54 9.88 1.67 10.51
N TYR A 55 9.28 2.08 9.38
CA TYR A 55 8.04 2.85 9.42
C TYR A 55 6.91 2.06 10.07
N LYS A 56 6.18 2.72 10.97
CA LYS A 56 4.94 2.24 11.56
C LYS A 56 3.87 3.32 11.35
N PRO A 57 2.64 2.95 10.92
CA PRO A 57 1.54 3.91 10.82
C PRO A 57 1.27 4.62 12.15
N SER A 58 1.22 5.94 12.10
CA SER A 58 0.85 6.79 13.24
C SER A 58 -0.67 6.86 13.36
N LEU A 59 -1.23 6.05 14.24
CA LEU A 59 -2.66 5.97 14.48
C LEU A 59 -3.09 6.94 15.58
N SER A 60 -4.28 7.54 15.43
CA SER A 60 -4.89 8.39 16.44
C SER A 60 -5.57 7.57 17.55
N ILE A 61 -6.13 8.23 18.56
CA ILE A 61 -6.97 7.58 19.58
C ILE A 61 -8.41 7.52 19.06
N CYS A 62 -8.98 6.31 18.94
CA CYS A 62 -10.40 6.13 18.65
C CYS A 62 -11.23 6.12 19.94
N GLY A 63 -12.48 6.59 19.88
CA GLY A 63 -13.44 6.43 20.97
C GLY A 63 -13.80 4.96 21.22
N SER A 64 -14.28 4.63 22.42
CA SER A 64 -14.54 3.24 22.83
C SER A 64 -15.50 2.48 21.92
N ASN A 65 -16.47 3.16 21.28
CA ASN A 65 -17.45 2.56 20.37
C ASN A 65 -17.33 3.06 18.92
N ASP A 66 -16.19 3.69 18.57
CA ASP A 66 -15.96 4.23 17.23
C ASP A 66 -15.43 3.15 16.28
N THR A 67 -16.35 2.33 15.77
CA THR A 67 -16.05 1.24 14.83
C THR A 67 -15.52 1.77 13.50
N GLN A 68 -15.96 2.96 13.06
CA GLN A 68 -15.47 3.61 11.84
C GLN A 68 -14.01 4.02 11.98
N CYS A 69 -13.62 4.68 13.07
CA CYS A 69 -12.24 5.03 13.34
C CYS A 69 -11.36 3.78 13.35
N ARG A 70 -11.78 2.72 14.04
CA ARG A 70 -11.03 1.46 14.09
C ARG A 70 -10.94 0.76 12.74
N GLY A 71 -12.00 0.80 11.94
CA GLY A 71 -12.00 0.29 10.57
C GLY A 71 -10.98 1.02 9.70
N ASN A 72 -10.94 2.36 9.78
CA ASN A 72 -9.94 3.17 9.09
C ASN A 72 -8.51 2.91 9.59
N GLN A 73 -8.32 2.62 10.88
CA GLN A 73 -7.01 2.20 11.40
C GLN A 73 -6.59 0.83 10.86
N ALA A 74 -7.52 -0.12 10.82
CA ALA A 74 -7.27 -1.44 10.27
C ALA A 74 -6.92 -1.36 8.77
N ASP A 75 -7.65 -0.57 8.00
CA ASP A 75 -7.36 -0.33 6.59
C ASP A 75 -6.02 0.38 6.38
N MET A 76 -5.68 1.38 7.20
CA MET A 76 -4.36 2.03 7.15
C MET A 76 -3.23 1.04 7.42
N ILE A 77 -3.38 0.14 8.40
CA ILE A 77 -2.40 -0.91 8.68
C ILE A 77 -2.25 -1.86 7.49
N ALA A 78 -3.37 -2.40 6.98
CA ALA A 78 -3.36 -3.31 5.82
C ALA A 78 -2.72 -2.64 4.61
N SER A 79 -3.18 -1.43 4.28
CA SER A 79 -2.68 -0.64 3.16
C SER A 79 -1.18 -0.33 3.31
N THR A 80 -0.70 -0.03 4.52
CA THR A 80 0.73 0.22 4.72
C THR A 80 1.57 -1.02 4.42
N LYS A 81 1.17 -2.20 4.89
CA LYS A 81 1.90 -3.46 4.61
C LYS A 81 2.09 -3.65 3.11
N PHE A 82 0.99 -3.55 2.37
CA PHE A 82 0.97 -3.81 0.93
C PHE A 82 1.55 -2.66 0.10
N ALA A 83 1.46 -1.43 0.57
CA ALA A 83 2.15 -0.29 -0.06
C ALA A 83 3.66 -0.51 -0.08
N TYR A 84 4.23 -1.07 1.00
CA TYR A 84 5.64 -1.44 1.08
C TYR A 84 6.02 -2.71 0.30
N GLU A 85 5.06 -3.52 -0.11
CA GLU A 85 5.24 -4.60 -1.08
C GLU A 85 5.13 -4.11 -2.54
N GLY A 86 4.70 -2.86 -2.75
CA GLY A 86 4.57 -2.28 -4.08
C GLY A 86 3.15 -2.26 -4.64
N ASP A 87 2.12 -2.56 -3.83
CA ASP A 87 0.74 -2.54 -4.31
C ASP A 87 0.28 -1.11 -4.58
N TYR A 88 -0.11 -0.84 -5.82
CA TYR A 88 -0.49 0.49 -6.29
C TYR A 88 -1.68 1.08 -5.53
N GLN A 89 -2.75 0.30 -5.34
CA GLN A 89 -3.94 0.79 -4.66
C GLN A 89 -3.68 1.02 -3.17
N ALA A 90 -2.89 0.15 -2.54
CA ALA A 90 -2.46 0.32 -1.17
C ALA A 90 -1.64 1.61 -0.99
N GLN A 91 -0.75 1.93 -1.94
CA GLN A 91 -0.02 3.21 -1.95
C GLN A 91 -0.97 4.41 -2.02
N ARG A 92 -2.00 4.36 -2.88
CA ARG A 92 -3.02 5.43 -2.98
C ARG A 92 -3.76 5.61 -1.65
N ASN A 93 -4.12 4.51 -0.99
CA ASN A 93 -4.85 4.54 0.28
C ASN A 93 -3.99 5.09 1.42
N VAL A 94 -2.72 4.70 1.52
CA VAL A 94 -1.76 5.26 2.47
C VAL A 94 -1.58 6.77 2.24
N ALA A 95 -1.35 7.19 0.99
CA ALA A 95 -1.20 8.60 0.66
C ALA A 95 -2.45 9.40 1.04
N TYR A 96 -3.63 8.87 0.77
CA TYR A 96 -4.90 9.49 1.14
C TYR A 96 -5.04 9.65 2.65
N CYS A 97 -4.85 8.59 3.45
CA CYS A 97 -5.02 8.67 4.89
C CYS A 97 -4.02 9.60 5.58
N LEU A 98 -2.78 9.64 5.09
CA LEU A 98 -1.77 10.56 5.63
C LEU A 98 -2.12 12.04 5.38
N ILE A 99 -2.91 12.35 4.36
CA ILE A 99 -3.36 13.71 4.02
C ILE A 99 -4.67 14.06 4.74
N SER A 100 -5.67 13.17 4.67
CA SER A 100 -7.02 13.41 5.16
C SER A 100 -7.22 13.10 6.65
N GLY A 101 -6.28 12.35 7.24
CA GLY A 101 -6.41 11.78 8.58
C GLY A 101 -7.43 10.63 8.66
N CYS A 102 -8.01 10.20 7.53
CA CYS A 102 -9.02 9.15 7.45
C CYS A 102 -10.09 9.25 8.56
N GLN A 103 -10.76 10.42 8.59
CA GLN A 103 -11.80 10.75 9.57
C GLN A 103 -11.30 10.71 11.03
N GLY A 104 -10.05 11.12 11.25
CA GLY A 104 -9.44 11.19 12.57
C GLY A 104 -8.79 9.89 13.03
N ALA A 105 -8.82 8.81 12.24
CA ALA A 105 -8.19 7.53 12.58
C ALA A 105 -6.66 7.54 12.53
N VAL A 106 -6.09 8.42 11.71
CA VAL A 106 -4.65 8.51 11.41
C VAL A 106 -4.14 9.91 11.72
N ILE A 107 -2.95 10.00 12.30
CA ILE A 107 -2.26 11.27 12.51
C ILE A 107 -1.80 11.79 11.15
N VAL A 108 -2.25 12.99 10.78
CA VAL A 108 -1.92 13.63 9.50
C VAL A 108 -0.41 13.89 9.41
N ASP A 109 0.19 13.45 8.31
CA ASP A 109 1.53 13.80 7.86
C ASP A 109 1.46 14.08 6.35
N LYS A 110 1.10 15.31 6.01
CA LYS A 110 0.92 15.73 4.60
C LYS A 110 2.21 15.57 3.80
N ALA A 111 3.37 15.83 4.39
CA ALA A 111 4.65 15.67 3.70
C ALA A 111 4.92 14.20 3.34
N LEU A 112 4.64 13.26 4.24
CA LEU A 112 4.72 11.83 3.93
C LEU A 112 3.64 11.39 2.94
N GLY A 113 2.42 11.93 3.04
CA GLY A 113 1.36 11.70 2.07
C GLY A 113 1.74 12.12 0.65
N CYS A 114 2.31 13.33 0.48
CA CYS A 114 2.83 13.79 -0.80
C CYS A 114 4.01 12.94 -1.28
N ALA A 115 4.86 12.47 -0.38
CA ALA A 115 5.95 11.57 -0.72
C ALA A 115 5.43 10.26 -1.35
N TRP A 116 4.36 9.67 -0.81
CA TRP A 116 3.69 8.52 -1.43
C TRP A 116 3.07 8.84 -2.79
N ARG A 117 2.47 10.03 -2.97
CA ARG A 117 1.98 10.47 -4.30
C ARG A 117 3.11 10.55 -5.33
N THR A 118 4.29 11.01 -4.92
CA THR A 118 5.49 10.97 -5.76
C THR A 118 5.92 9.54 -6.07
N VAL A 119 5.92 8.63 -5.09
CA VAL A 119 6.25 7.20 -5.29
C VAL A 119 5.34 6.55 -6.32
N ILE A 120 4.03 6.79 -6.25
CA ILE A 120 3.03 6.23 -7.19
C ILE A 120 3.37 6.62 -8.64
N LEU A 121 3.56 7.91 -8.90
CA LEU A 121 3.89 8.39 -10.25
C LEU A 121 5.28 7.94 -10.70
N ALA A 122 6.25 7.86 -9.77
CA ALA A 122 7.60 7.41 -10.08
C ALA A 122 7.71 5.91 -10.36
N ALA A 123 6.79 5.10 -9.81
CA ALA A 123 6.75 3.66 -10.06
C ALA A 123 6.32 3.35 -11.50
N ALA A 124 5.51 4.24 -12.10
CA ALA A 124 5.03 4.14 -13.48
C ALA A 124 4.39 2.78 -13.78
N THR A 125 3.54 2.27 -12.87
CA THR A 125 2.73 1.09 -13.15
C THR A 125 1.69 1.41 -14.22
N SER A 126 1.17 0.39 -14.90
CA SER A 126 0.14 0.57 -15.93
C SER A 126 -1.20 1.08 -15.39
N GLU A 127 -1.37 1.12 -14.06
CA GLU A 127 -2.60 1.53 -13.37
C GLU A 127 -2.60 3.04 -13.03
N VAL A 128 -1.45 3.71 -13.16
CA VAL A 128 -1.33 5.15 -12.92
C VAL A 128 -2.24 5.92 -13.88
N ASP A 129 -3.00 6.87 -13.35
CA ASP A 129 -3.98 7.65 -14.10
C ASP A 129 -3.85 9.17 -13.88
N ALA A 130 -4.71 9.95 -14.56
CA ALA A 130 -4.71 11.41 -14.46
C ALA A 130 -5.04 11.94 -13.04
N THR A 131 -5.74 11.15 -12.22
CA THR A 131 -6.04 11.49 -10.84
C THR A 131 -4.79 11.45 -9.97
N ASP A 132 -3.81 10.59 -10.24
CA ASP A 132 -2.55 10.56 -9.49
C ASP A 132 -1.72 11.82 -9.69
N THR A 133 -1.66 12.29 -10.95
CA THR A 133 -1.02 13.58 -11.29
C THR A 133 -1.73 14.74 -10.60
N SER A 134 -3.06 14.75 -10.63
CA SER A 134 -3.87 15.79 -10.00
C SER A 134 -3.71 15.79 -8.47
N ASN A 135 -3.65 14.61 -7.86
CA ASN A 135 -3.45 14.44 -6.42
C ASN A 135 -2.05 14.87 -5.98
N LEU A 136 -0.99 14.55 -6.73
CA LEU A 136 0.35 15.06 -6.41
C LEU A 136 0.38 16.59 -6.49
N LYS A 137 -0.18 17.18 -7.56
CA LYS A 137 -0.22 18.63 -7.73
C LYS A 137 -0.98 19.33 -6.59
N ALA A 138 -2.15 18.80 -6.22
CA ALA A 138 -2.92 19.32 -5.09
C ALA A 138 -2.11 19.25 -3.79
N CYS A 139 -1.47 18.11 -3.53
CA CYS A 139 -0.63 17.91 -2.35
C CYS A 139 0.53 18.91 -2.29
N GLN A 140 1.22 19.14 -3.40
CA GLN A 140 2.34 20.08 -3.48
C GLN A 140 1.90 21.53 -3.25
N ASN A 141 0.71 21.91 -3.71
CA ASN A 141 0.16 23.25 -3.52
C ASN A 141 -0.21 23.54 -2.05
N GLU A 142 -0.50 22.51 -1.26
CA GLU A 142 -0.84 22.65 0.17
C GLU A 142 0.40 22.74 1.08
N LEU A 143 1.58 22.37 0.58
CA LEU A 143 2.82 22.36 1.35
C LEU A 143 3.65 23.63 1.13
N SER A 144 4.32 24.08 2.18
CA SER A 144 5.38 25.09 2.05
C SER A 144 6.55 24.55 1.20
N PRO A 145 7.45 25.42 0.69
CA PRO A 145 8.62 24.97 -0.05
C PRO A 145 9.52 23.99 0.73
N ILE A 146 9.66 24.19 2.05
CA ILE A 146 10.46 23.33 2.92
C ILE A 146 9.80 21.95 3.07
N GLU A 147 8.48 21.92 3.27
CA GLU A 147 7.74 20.66 3.38
C GLU A 147 7.75 19.90 2.04
N ASN A 148 7.65 20.61 0.92
CA ASN A 148 7.80 20.01 -0.41
C ASN A 148 9.18 19.37 -0.59
N ALA A 149 10.27 20.06 -0.22
CA ALA A 149 11.62 19.51 -0.28
C ALA A 149 11.77 18.27 0.64
N ALA A 150 11.17 18.30 1.84
CA ALA A 150 11.14 17.16 2.74
C ALA A 150 10.35 15.98 2.16
N ALA A 151 9.21 16.23 1.52
CA ALA A 151 8.39 15.22 0.84
C ALA A 151 9.17 14.53 -0.29
N VAL A 152 9.86 15.30 -1.14
CA VAL A 152 10.72 14.77 -2.21
C VAL A 152 11.85 13.90 -1.63
N SER A 153 12.53 14.36 -0.58
CA SER A 153 13.57 13.58 0.09
C SER A 153 13.03 12.27 0.68
N ARG A 154 11.86 12.31 1.31
CA ARG A 154 11.16 11.13 1.83
C ARG A 154 10.75 10.18 0.72
N ALA A 155 10.27 10.68 -0.42
CA ALA A 155 9.90 9.87 -1.58
C ALA A 155 11.08 9.05 -2.09
N GLY A 156 12.28 9.63 -2.15
CA GLY A 156 13.49 8.91 -2.54
C GLY A 156 13.84 7.75 -1.60
N LYS A 157 13.68 7.94 -0.28
CA LYS A 157 13.91 6.88 0.72
C LYS A 157 12.83 5.80 0.63
N LEU A 158 11.56 6.20 0.57
CA LEU A 158 10.42 5.29 0.41
C LEU A 158 10.58 4.45 -0.85
N PHE A 159 10.86 5.07 -2.00
CA PHE A 159 11.00 4.36 -3.27
C PHE A 159 12.11 3.30 -3.22
N LYS A 160 13.23 3.61 -2.55
CA LYS A 160 14.30 2.62 -2.31
C LYS A 160 13.84 1.48 -1.39
N SER A 161 13.07 1.78 -0.35
CA SER A 161 12.51 0.81 0.59
C SER A 161 11.54 -0.17 -0.09
N VAL A 162 10.65 0.37 -0.94
CA VAL A 162 9.63 -0.41 -1.68
C VAL A 162 10.25 -1.17 -2.85
N TYR A 163 10.99 -0.49 -3.74
CA TYR A 163 11.41 -1.05 -5.03
C TYR A 163 12.88 -1.46 -5.10
N GLY A 164 13.65 -1.29 -4.02
CA GLY A 164 15.07 -1.68 -3.95
C GLY A 164 16.02 -0.86 -4.85
N LYS A 165 15.53 0.21 -5.49
CA LYS A 165 16.29 1.04 -6.43
C LYS A 165 16.09 2.52 -6.15
N THR A 166 17.01 3.36 -6.63
CA THR A 166 16.88 4.81 -6.47
C THR A 166 15.79 5.35 -7.39
N ILE A 167 14.95 6.26 -6.88
CA ILE A 167 13.91 6.95 -7.66
C ILE A 167 14.51 7.71 -8.85
N GLY A 168 13.76 7.94 -9.93
CA GLY A 168 14.24 8.68 -11.10
C GLY A 168 14.74 10.10 -10.76
N ARG A 169 15.72 10.62 -11.52
CA ARG A 169 16.32 11.95 -11.25
C ARG A 169 15.30 13.10 -11.31
N GLN A 170 14.25 12.96 -12.11
CA GLN A 170 13.16 13.92 -12.21
C GLN A 170 12.29 14.02 -10.94
N TRP A 171 12.48 13.09 -9.99
CA TRP A 171 11.73 13.00 -8.74
C TRP A 171 12.62 13.26 -7.50
N ARG A 172 13.80 13.85 -7.68
CA ARG A 172 14.78 14.14 -6.61
C ARG A 172 15.08 15.62 -6.52
#